data_AF-A0A969B3Y3-F1
#
_entry.id   AF-A0A969B3Y3-F1
#
_cell.length_a   1.000
_cell.length_b   1.000
_cell.length_c   1.000
_cell.angle_alpha   90.00
_cell.angle_beta   90.00
_cell.angle_gamma   90.00
#
_symmetry.space_group_name_H-M   'P 1'
#
loop_
_entity.id
_entity.type
_entity.pdbx_description
1 polymer ?
#
loop_
_entity_poly.entity_id
_entity_poly.type
_entity_poly.pdbx_seq_one_letter_code
_entity_poly.pdbx_strand_id
1 'polypeptide(L)'
;MTNSGHSKKEYELTGPELLSHFDAAKIIGEVLGKPVHYPNPTEDEFTNALKAANVPEFVAPAMIGIYSLIKNNVVNYCHPTKFQFRQKGSKIEF
;
A
#
# COMPACT_ATOMS: atom_id res chain seq x y z
N MET A 1 16.87 -3.03 -26.04
CA MET A 1 15.70 -2.60 -25.24
C MET A 1 15.50 -1.11 -25.47
N THR A 2 14.46 -0.71 -26.22
CA THR A 2 13.79 0.60 -26.15
C THR A 2 12.74 0.64 -27.26
N ASN A 3 11.60 -0.01 -27.05
CA ASN A 3 10.45 0.20 -27.93
C ASN A 3 9.76 1.51 -27.48
N SER A 4 9.57 2.44 -28.40
CA SER A 4 9.04 3.80 -28.18
C SER A 4 7.56 3.84 -27.73
N GLY A 5 6.92 2.68 -27.56
CA GLY A 5 5.49 2.54 -27.26
C GLY A 5 5.04 2.89 -25.83
N HIS A 6 5.96 3.20 -24.91
CA HIS A 6 5.64 3.61 -23.53
C HIS A 6 5.84 5.11 -23.27
N SER A 7 6.36 5.86 -24.25
CA SER A 7 6.53 7.30 -24.11
C SER A 7 5.18 8.00 -23.87
N LYS A 8 5.13 8.88 -22.86
CA LYS A 8 3.93 9.65 -22.45
C LYS A 8 2.74 8.80 -21.99
N LYS A 9 2.97 7.57 -21.50
CA LYS A 9 1.93 6.75 -20.86
C LYS A 9 2.14 6.70 -19.35
N GLU A 10 1.08 6.96 -18.60
CA GLU A 10 1.02 6.77 -17.15
C GLU A 10 0.42 5.40 -16.85
N TYR A 11 0.98 4.70 -15.87
CA TYR A 11 0.51 3.38 -15.46
C TYR A 11 0.33 3.36 -13.95
N GLU A 12 -0.85 2.94 -13.51
CA GLU A 12 -1.10 2.63 -12.11
C GLU A 12 -0.68 1.18 -11.87
N LEU A 13 0.38 0.99 -11.07
CA LEU A 13 0.86 -0.34 -10.71
C LEU A 13 0.30 -0.72 -9.34
N THR A 14 -0.73 -1.56 -9.33
CA THR A 14 -1.36 -2.08 -8.11
C THR A 14 -1.48 -3.60 -8.18
N GLY A 15 -1.68 -4.22 -7.02
CA GLY A 15 -1.99 -5.64 -6.93
C GLY A 15 -3.39 -5.97 -7.48
N PRO A 16 -3.73 -7.26 -7.57
CA PRO A 16 -5.01 -7.71 -8.10
C PRO A 16 -6.19 -7.53 -7.13
N GLU A 17 -5.90 -7.38 -5.84
CA GLU A 17 -6.87 -7.40 -4.75
C GLU A 17 -6.50 -6.36 -3.68
N LEU A 18 -7.52 -5.78 -3.04
CA LEU A 18 -7.39 -4.93 -1.87
C LEU A 18 -7.42 -5.80 -0.61
N LEU A 19 -6.37 -5.69 0.21
CA LEU A 19 -6.24 -6.44 1.46
C LEU A 19 -6.26 -5.48 2.65
N SER A 20 -7.08 -5.79 3.65
CA SER A 20 -6.93 -5.19 4.98
C SER A 20 -5.75 -5.82 5.72
N HIS A 21 -5.29 -5.17 6.80
CA HIS A 21 -4.27 -5.75 7.67
C HIS A 21 -4.75 -7.06 8.34
N PHE A 22 -6.06 -7.24 8.53
CA PHE A 22 -6.64 -8.49 9.01
C PHE A 22 -6.54 -9.59 7.96
N ASP A 23 -6.81 -9.27 6.69
CA ASP A 23 -6.67 -10.23 5.58
C ASP A 23 -5.21 -10.64 5.39
N ALA A 24 -4.29 -9.66 5.45
CA ALA A 24 -2.86 -9.93 5.39
C ALA A 24 -2.41 -10.86 6.53
N ALA A 25 -2.83 -10.60 7.78
CA ALA A 25 -2.50 -11.45 8.91
C ALA A 25 -3.05 -12.88 8.74
N LYS A 26 -4.28 -13.02 8.23
CA LYS A 26 -4.88 -14.32 7.93
C LYS A 26 -4.06 -15.10 6.89
N ILE A 27 -3.75 -14.47 5.75
CA ILE A 27 -2.98 -15.09 4.66
C ILE A 27 -1.60 -15.53 5.16
N ILE A 28 -0.90 -14.67 5.92
CA ILE A 28 0.39 -15.01 6.51
C ILE A 28 0.25 -16.21 7.46
N GLY A 29 -0.80 -16.25 8.29
CA GLY A 29 -1.05 -17.35 9.19
C GLY A 29 -1.31 -18.68 8.47
N GLU A 30 -2.08 -18.65 7.37
CA GLU A 30 -2.33 -19.81 6.52
C GLU A 30 -1.03 -20.36 5.91
N VAL A 31 -0.17 -19.49 5.39
CA VAL A 31 1.13 -19.88 4.81
C VAL A 31 2.09 -20.43 5.87
N LEU A 32 2.10 -19.85 7.08
CA LEU A 32 2.98 -20.30 8.17
C LEU A 32 2.44 -21.52 8.93
N GLY A 33 1.19 -21.91 8.70
CA GLY A 33 0.53 -22.99 9.44
C GLY A 33 0.30 -22.69 10.93
N LYS A 34 0.28 -21.40 11.32
CA LYS A 34 0.07 -20.97 12.71
C LYS A 34 -0.75 -19.67 12.77
N PRO A 35 -1.58 -19.46 13.81
CA PRO A 35 -2.37 -18.25 13.91
C PRO A 35 -1.48 -17.00 14.03
N VAL A 36 -1.76 -16.00 13.18
CA VAL A 36 -1.16 -14.66 13.22
C VAL A 36 -2.31 -13.67 13.41
N HIS A 37 -2.15 -12.76 14.39
CA HIS A 37 -3.17 -11.77 14.72
C HIS A 37 -2.64 -10.36 14.48
N TYR A 38 -3.45 -9.51 13.83
CA TYR A 38 -3.20 -8.09 13.72
C TYR A 38 -3.82 -7.36 14.92
N PRO A 39 -3.02 -6.75 15.82
CA PRO A 39 -3.52 -6.17 17.06
C PRO A 39 -4.23 -4.82 16.87
N ASN A 40 -4.19 -4.23 15.67
CA ASN A 40 -4.74 -2.90 15.37
C ASN A 40 -4.36 -1.83 16.43
N PRO A 41 -3.06 -1.56 16.61
CA PRO A 41 -2.59 -0.70 17.69
C PRO A 41 -2.98 0.77 17.46
N THR A 42 -3.12 1.49 18.56
CA THR A 42 -3.14 2.96 18.57
C THR A 42 -1.78 3.53 18.14
N GLU A 43 -1.75 4.80 17.76
CA GLU A 43 -0.51 5.50 17.38
C GLU A 43 0.53 5.52 18.53
N ASP A 44 0.06 5.66 19.77
CA ASP A 44 0.90 5.62 20.96
C ASP A 44 1.48 4.23 21.19
N GLU A 45 0.67 3.18 21.08
CA GLU A 45 1.14 1.79 21.20
C GLU A 45 2.17 1.45 20.11
N PHE A 46 1.94 1.87 18.87
CA PHE A 46 2.88 1.68 17.76
C PHE A 46 4.20 2.43 18.01
N THR A 47 4.13 3.69 18.46
CA THR A 47 5.31 4.49 18.79
C THR A 47 6.12 3.86 19.93
N ASN A 48 5.44 3.41 20.98
CA ASN A 48 6.08 2.77 22.12
C ASN A 48 6.74 1.44 21.74
N ALA A 49 6.11 0.65 20.86
CA ALA A 49 6.68 -0.58 20.34
C ALA A 49 7.97 -0.33 19.53
N LEU A 50 7.99 0.69 18.67
CA LEU A 50 9.18 1.07 17.91
C LEU A 50 10.31 1.58 18.83
N LYS A 51 9.98 2.39 19.84
CA LYS A 51 10.93 2.85 20.85
C LYS A 51 11.54 1.68 21.62
N ALA A 52 10.72 0.72 22.05
CA ALA A 52 11.18 -0.50 22.74
C ALA A 52 12.10 -1.35 21.85
N ALA A 53 11.89 -1.31 20.53
CA ALA A 53 12.74 -1.98 19.54
C ALA A 53 14.01 -1.17 19.15
N ASN A 54 14.31 -0.05 19.84
CA ASN A 54 15.44 0.85 19.53
C ASN A 54 15.43 1.38 18.08
N VAL A 55 14.24 1.54 17.50
CA VAL A 55 14.08 2.17 16.18
C VAL A 55 14.26 3.69 16.34
N PRO A 56 14.92 4.38 15.38
CA PRO A 56 15.08 5.83 15.43
C PRO A 56 13.75 6.57 15.57
N GLU A 57 13.75 7.63 16.39
CA GLU A 57 12.52 8.32 16.81
C GLU A 57 11.71 8.93 15.64
N PHE A 58 12.38 9.31 14.54
CA PHE A 58 11.71 9.85 13.36
C PHE A 58 10.86 8.83 12.60
N VAL A 59 11.07 7.52 12.79
CA VAL A 59 10.39 6.47 12.03
C VAL A 59 8.92 6.35 12.43
N ALA A 60 8.61 6.49 13.73
CA ALA A 60 7.24 6.41 14.22
C ALA A 60 6.31 7.44 13.56
N PRO A 61 6.60 8.76 13.60
CA PRO A 61 5.74 9.76 12.96
C PRO A 61 5.66 9.59 11.44
N ALA A 62 6.76 9.19 10.78
CA ALA A 62 6.75 8.92 9.35
C ALA A 62 5.78 7.78 8.99
N MET A 63 5.84 6.67 9.73
CA MET A 63 4.98 5.52 9.50
C MET A 63 3.51 5.79 9.86
N ILE A 64 3.26 6.51 10.96
CA ILE A 64 1.90 6.93 11.33
C ILE A 64 1.28 7.77 10.20
N GLY A 65 2.05 8.69 9.61
CA GLY A 65 1.60 9.46 8.45
C GLY A 65 1.17 8.58 7.26
N ILE A 66 1.96 7.56 6.93
CA ILE A 66 1.63 6.61 5.85
C ILE A 66 0.39 5.78 6.21
N TYR A 67 0.32 5.21 7.42
CA TYR A 67 -0.81 4.37 7.83
C TYR A 67 -2.11 5.16 7.97
N SER A 68 -2.04 6.47 8.26
CA SER A 68 -3.20 7.35 8.24
C SER A 68 -3.84 7.42 6.85
N LEU A 69 -3.06 7.39 5.77
CA LEU A 69 -3.60 7.34 4.40
C LEU A 69 -4.39 6.06 4.16
N ILE A 70 -3.91 4.92 4.68
CA ILE A 70 -4.59 3.63 4.59
C ILE A 70 -5.88 3.67 5.41
N LYS A 71 -5.82 4.13 6.67
CA LYS A 71 -6.98 4.23 7.57
C LYS A 71 -8.09 5.11 7.02
N ASN A 72 -7.71 6.20 6.34
CA ASN A 72 -8.64 7.14 5.71
C ASN A 72 -9.05 6.73 4.28
N ASN A 73 -8.75 5.49 3.84
CA ASN A 73 -9.10 4.95 2.53
C ASN A 73 -8.55 5.73 1.33
N VAL A 74 -7.47 6.51 1.51
CA VAL A 74 -6.87 7.32 0.44
C VAL A 74 -6.20 6.43 -0.64
N VAL A 75 -5.75 5.25 -0.26
CA VAL A 75 -5.06 4.28 -1.13
C VAL A 75 -5.90 3.04 -1.44
N ASN A 76 -7.22 3.12 -1.30
CA ASN A 76 -8.15 1.99 -1.45
C ASN A 76 -8.55 1.74 -2.91
N TYR A 77 -7.58 1.47 -3.78
CA TYR A 77 -7.81 1.12 -5.19
C TYR A 77 -6.84 0.03 -5.65
N CYS A 78 -7.35 -0.91 -6.43
CA CYS A 78 -6.56 -1.93 -7.11
C CYS A 78 -7.10 -2.11 -8.52
N HIS A 79 -6.24 -2.55 -9.44
CA HIS A 79 -6.65 -2.84 -10.79
C HIS A 79 -6.86 -4.36 -10.94
N PRO A 80 -8.09 -4.83 -11.24
CA PRO A 80 -8.35 -6.25 -11.40
C PRO A 80 -7.60 -6.75 -12.64
N THR A 81 -6.54 -7.52 -12.39
CA THR A 81 -5.68 -8.29 -13.29
C THR A 81 -6.07 -8.28 -14.78
N LYS A 82 -5.81 -7.16 -15.48
CA LYS A 82 -5.34 -7.04 -16.87
C LYS A 82 -4.64 -5.69 -16.95
N PHE A 83 -3.40 -5.63 -17.44
CA PHE A 83 -2.77 -4.36 -17.80
C PHE A 83 -3.66 -3.67 -18.85
N GLN A 84 -4.54 -2.76 -18.43
CA GLN A 84 -5.38 -2.01 -19.35
C GLN A 84 -4.75 -0.63 -19.57
N PHE A 85 -4.33 -0.39 -20.80
CA PHE A 85 -3.78 0.88 -21.24
C PHE A 85 -4.90 1.94 -21.23
N ARG A 86 -4.89 2.84 -20.25
CA ARG A 86 -5.74 4.02 -20.29
C ARG A 86 -5.05 5.10 -21.12
N GLN A 87 -5.41 5.25 -22.40
CA GLN A 87 -5.05 6.47 -23.14
C GLN A 87 -5.93 7.61 -22.63
N LYS A 88 -5.33 8.56 -21.90
CA LYS A 88 -5.99 9.82 -21.58
C LYS A 88 -5.98 10.68 -22.83
N GLY A 89 -7.18 10.93 -23.37
CA GLY A 89 -7.39 11.66 -24.62
C GLY A 89 -6.68 13.01 -24.63
N SER A 90 -5.99 13.27 -25.74
CA SER A 90 -5.45 14.59 -26.06
C SER A 90 -6.58 15.58 -26.27
N LYS A 91 -6.52 16.70 -25.56
CA LYS A 91 -7.00 17.98 -26.08
C LYS A 91 -5.99 19.05 -25.66
N ILE A 92 -5.07 19.34 -26.57
CA ILE A 92 -4.33 20.61 -26.55
C ILE A 92 -4.99 21.42 -27.67
N GLU A 93 -5.76 22.43 -27.29
CA GLU A 93 -6.24 23.45 -28.21
C GLU A 93 -5.10 24.45 -28.43
N PHE A 94 -4.82 24.75 -29.69
CA PHE A 94 -4.05 25.94 -30.10
C PHE A 94 -5.05 26.98 -30.60
#